data_AF-A0A4Y2Q5F3-F1
#
_entry.id   AF-A0A4Y2Q5F3-F1
#
_cell.length_a   1.000
_cell.length_b   1.000
_cell.length_c   1.000
_cell.angle_alpha   90.00
_cell.angle_beta   90.00
_cell.angle_gamma   90.00
#
_symmetry.space_group_name_H-M   'P 1'
#
loop_
_entity.id
_entity.type
_entity.pdbx_description
1 polymer ?
#
loop_
_entity_poly.entity_id
_entity_poly.type
_entity_poly.pdbx_seq_one_letter_code
_entity_poly.pdbx_strand_id
1 'polypeptide(L)'
;MNETRDLPLRSIGGRIVGSVWWFFTLIIISSYTANLAAFLTVERMVTPINSADDLVKQTEVEYGTLRYSSTQEFFKRSKINVYARMWEFMNSRKHVFVSSYEEGIRRVRESKGKYAFLMESTKNDYINERQPCDTMKVGRNLDAKGYGVATPLGSNLRDQLNLAVLSLKEKGDLARLENKWWFDRSECRNGDTKVRRLQFL
;
A
#
# COMPACT_ATOMS: atom_id res chain seq x y z
N MET A 1 44.50 16.75 -7.27
CA MET A 1 44.35 17.07 -8.71
C MET A 1 45.52 16.45 -9.44
N ASN A 2 45.36 15.25 -9.98
CA ASN A 2 46.38 14.62 -10.81
C ASN A 2 46.07 14.97 -12.27
N GLU A 3 46.80 15.92 -12.83
CA GLU A 3 46.81 16.21 -14.26
C GLU A 3 47.38 15.00 -15.01
N THR A 4 46.52 14.29 -15.74
CA THR A 4 46.95 13.34 -16.77
C THR A 4 47.44 14.18 -17.96
N ARG A 5 48.75 14.40 -18.06
CA ARG A 5 49.35 15.07 -19.21
C ARG A 5 49.23 14.17 -20.45
N ASP A 6 48.47 14.62 -21.44
CA ASP A 6 48.37 14.02 -22.77
C ASP A 6 49.71 14.13 -23.53
N LEU A 7 50.51 13.06 -23.50
CA LEU A 7 51.62 12.89 -24.44
C LEU A 7 51.06 12.33 -25.76
N PRO A 8 51.06 13.09 -26.88
CA PRO A 8 50.52 12.58 -28.13
C PRO A 8 51.38 11.41 -28.63
N LEU A 9 50.77 10.23 -28.78
CA LEU A 9 51.43 9.04 -29.31
C LEU A 9 52.02 9.36 -30.70
N ARG A 10 53.35 9.32 -30.77
CA ARG A 10 54.15 9.71 -31.94
C ARG A 10 54.09 8.69 -33.09
N SER A 11 53.62 7.47 -32.83
CA SER A 11 53.47 6.37 -33.79
C SER A 11 52.00 6.14 -34.17
N ILE A 12 51.71 5.91 -35.45
CA ILE A 12 50.36 5.66 -36.00
C ILE A 12 49.68 4.48 -35.29
N GLY A 13 50.42 3.41 -34.97
CA GLY A 13 49.89 2.26 -34.23
C GLY A 13 49.45 2.62 -32.81
N GLY A 14 50.18 3.52 -32.13
CA GLY A 14 49.79 4.03 -30.81
C GLY A 14 48.49 4.83 -30.86
N ARG A 15 48.28 5.62 -31.92
CA ARG A 15 47.03 6.38 -32.10
C ARG A 15 45.81 5.47 -32.25
N ILE A 16 45.92 4.39 -33.04
CA ILE A 16 44.83 3.42 -33.23
C ILE A 16 44.47 2.75 -31.91
N VAL A 17 45.46 2.27 -31.15
CA VAL A 17 45.23 1.65 -29.83
C VAL A 17 44.62 2.65 -28.84
N GLY A 18 45.10 3.91 -28.84
CA GLY A 18 44.54 4.98 -28.03
C GLY A 18 43.07 5.29 -28.36
N SER A 19 42.71 5.34 -29.64
CA SER A 19 41.33 5.56 -30.07
C SER A 19 40.40 4.41 -29.70
N VAL A 20 40.84 3.16 -29.86
CA VAL A 20 40.05 1.98 -29.45
C VAL A 20 39.89 1.95 -27.92
N TRP A 21 40.93 2.27 -27.17
CA TRP A 21 40.88 2.36 -25.71
C TRP A 21 39.94 3.48 -25.23
N TRP A 22 40.01 4.65 -25.85
CA TRP A 22 39.10 5.76 -25.57
C TRP A 22 37.64 5.39 -25.85
N PHE A 23 37.39 4.73 -26.98
CA PHE A 23 36.04 4.28 -27.33
C PHE A 23 35.51 3.22 -26.36
N PHE A 24 36.35 2.25 -25.96
CA PHE A 24 36.00 1.26 -24.94
C PHE A 24 35.69 1.91 -23.59
N THR A 25 36.52 2.86 -23.15
CA THR A 25 36.32 3.60 -21.90
C THR A 25 35.04 4.43 -21.94
N LEU A 26 34.73 5.06 -23.08
CA LEU A 26 33.48 5.81 -23.27
C LEU A 26 32.25 4.90 -23.16
N ILE A 27 32.28 3.69 -23.73
CA ILE A 27 31.16 2.73 -23.62
C ILE A 27 30.95 2.31 -22.17
N ILE A 28 32.01 2.02 -21.42
CA ILE A 28 31.92 1.64 -20.00
C ILE A 28 31.33 2.78 -19.18
N ILE A 29 31.86 3.99 -19.32
CA ILE A 29 31.36 5.16 -18.56
C ILE A 29 29.90 5.42 -18.92
N SER A 30 29.53 5.39 -20.20
CA SER A 30 28.15 5.59 -20.65
C SER A 30 27.19 4.53 -20.10
N SER A 31 27.59 3.25 -20.06
CA SER A 31 26.76 2.18 -19.52
C SER A 31 26.60 2.30 -18.00
N TYR A 32 27.66 2.69 -17.30
CA TYR A 32 27.63 2.92 -15.86
C TYR A 32 26.77 4.13 -15.51
N THR A 33 26.92 5.25 -16.22
CA THR A 33 26.11 6.45 -16.00
C THR A 33 24.64 6.19 -16.35
N ALA A 34 24.34 5.40 -17.38
CA ALA A 34 22.97 5.00 -17.72
C ALA A 34 22.33 4.12 -16.61
N ASN A 35 23.05 3.12 -16.10
CA ASN A 35 22.53 2.27 -15.02
C ASN A 35 22.39 3.05 -13.70
N LEU A 36 23.33 3.94 -13.39
CA LEU A 36 23.25 4.82 -12.23
C LEU A 36 22.07 5.80 -12.35
N ALA A 37 21.89 6.44 -13.50
CA ALA A 37 20.75 7.31 -13.75
C ALA A 37 19.43 6.54 -13.68
N ALA A 38 19.38 5.31 -14.20
CA ALA A 38 18.23 4.43 -14.03
C ALA A 38 17.97 4.14 -12.55
N PHE A 39 18.99 3.86 -11.76
CA PHE A 39 18.81 3.63 -10.32
C PHE A 39 18.34 4.89 -9.57
N LEU A 40 18.87 6.06 -9.91
CA LEU A 40 18.52 7.34 -9.27
C LEU A 40 17.13 7.86 -9.68
N THR A 41 16.66 7.52 -10.88
CA THR A 41 15.33 7.90 -11.36
C THR A 41 14.25 6.89 -11.00
N VAL A 42 14.63 5.62 -10.75
CA VAL A 42 13.72 4.64 -10.19
C VAL A 42 13.58 4.90 -8.69
N GLU A 43 12.64 5.78 -8.34
CA GLU A 43 11.96 5.67 -7.06
C GLU A 43 11.24 4.32 -7.04
N ARG A 44 11.89 3.29 -6.51
CA ARG A 44 11.22 2.00 -6.35
C ARG A 44 10.07 2.22 -5.38
N MET A 45 8.83 2.18 -5.89
CA MET A 45 7.66 1.77 -5.11
C MET A 45 7.83 0.30 -4.71
N VAL A 46 8.88 -0.03 -3.93
CA VAL A 46 8.89 -1.31 -3.23
C VAL A 46 7.91 -1.11 -2.11
N THR A 47 6.74 -1.71 -2.23
CA THR A 47 5.92 -1.94 -1.05
C THR A 47 6.66 -3.00 -0.23
N PRO A 48 7.28 -2.67 0.92
CA PRO A 48 7.97 -3.66 1.75
C PRO A 48 7.05 -4.81 2.21
N ILE A 49 5.73 -4.62 2.12
CA ILE A 49 4.71 -5.55 2.56
C ILE A 49 3.77 -5.80 1.39
N ASN A 50 3.54 -7.07 1.06
CA ASN A 50 2.55 -7.49 0.06
C ASN A 50 1.41 -8.31 0.69
N SER A 51 1.60 -8.80 1.91
CA SER A 51 0.67 -9.67 2.60
C SER A 51 0.77 -9.55 4.13
N ALA A 52 -0.27 -10.03 4.82
CA ALA A 52 -0.25 -10.15 6.27
C ALA A 52 0.85 -11.12 6.76
N ASP A 53 1.21 -12.13 5.97
CA ASP A 53 2.33 -13.03 6.27
C ASP A 53 3.67 -12.29 6.33
N ASP A 54 3.87 -11.30 5.45
CA ASP A 54 5.09 -10.49 5.44
C ASP A 54 5.17 -9.63 6.69
N LEU A 55 4.04 -9.06 7.14
CA LEU A 55 3.97 -8.29 8.39
C LEU A 55 4.39 -9.10 9.62
N VAL A 56 4.05 -10.39 9.68
CA VAL A 56 4.37 -11.25 10.83
C VAL A 56 5.84 -11.64 10.86
N LYS A 57 6.52 -11.68 9.70
CA LYS A 57 7.94 -12.07 9.59
C LYS A 57 8.90 -10.94 10.00
N GLN A 58 8.41 -9.71 10.08
CA GLN A 58 9.20 -8.51 10.32
C GLN A 58 8.67 -7.72 11.53
N THR A 59 9.49 -6.83 12.08
CA THR A 59 9.11 -5.98 13.23
C THR A 59 9.40 -4.50 13.00
N GLU A 60 9.82 -4.11 11.80
CA GLU A 60 10.15 -2.72 11.44
C GLU A 60 8.87 -1.88 11.25
N VAL A 61 7.86 -2.46 10.61
CA VAL A 61 6.54 -1.86 10.42
C VAL A 61 5.61 -2.38 11.50
N GLU A 62 5.21 -1.49 12.39
CA GLU A 62 4.16 -1.77 13.37
C GLU A 62 2.80 -1.87 12.69
N TYR A 63 1.87 -2.61 13.28
CA TYR A 63 0.50 -2.66 12.78
C TYR A 63 -0.50 -2.74 13.92
N GLY A 64 -1.70 -2.22 13.69
CA GLY A 64 -2.75 -2.18 14.70
C GLY A 64 -4.15 -1.99 14.13
N THR A 65 -5.14 -2.15 15.00
CA THR A 65 -6.57 -2.01 14.68
C THR A 65 -7.21 -0.91 15.51
N LEU A 66 -8.45 -0.56 15.18
CA LEU A 66 -9.30 0.26 16.05
C LEU A 66 -9.61 -0.49 17.37
N ARG A 67 -9.58 0.22 18.51
CA ARG A 67 -9.96 -0.31 19.82
C ARG A 67 -11.44 -0.69 19.85
N TYR A 68 -11.75 -1.81 20.51
CA TYR A 68 -13.10 -2.35 20.69
C TYR A 68 -13.85 -2.59 19.36
N SER A 69 -13.12 -2.87 18.28
CA SER A 69 -13.68 -3.11 16.95
C SER A 69 -13.91 -4.60 16.66
N SER A 70 -14.76 -4.88 15.69
CA SER A 70 -14.97 -6.22 15.13
C SER A 70 -13.67 -6.82 14.58
N THR A 71 -12.79 -5.99 14.01
CA THR A 71 -11.46 -6.37 13.50
C THR A 71 -10.53 -6.78 14.65
N GLN A 72 -10.53 -6.04 15.76
CA GLN A 72 -9.76 -6.42 16.94
C GLN A 72 -10.20 -7.78 17.49
N GLU A 73 -11.51 -7.97 17.64
CA GLU A 73 -12.06 -9.22 18.16
C GLU A 73 -11.82 -10.40 17.20
N PHE A 74 -11.79 -10.14 15.88
CA PHE A 74 -11.41 -11.13 14.87
C PHE A 74 -10.00 -11.67 15.11
N PHE A 75 -9.00 -10.80 15.28
CA PHE A 75 -7.63 -11.25 15.55
C PHE A 75 -7.52 -11.98 16.88
N LYS A 76 -8.22 -11.50 17.92
CA LYS A 76 -8.25 -12.14 19.24
C LYS A 76 -8.83 -13.56 19.23
N ARG A 77 -9.86 -13.81 18.42
CA ARG A 77 -10.53 -15.12 18.32
C ARG A 77 -10.01 -16.01 17.20
N SER A 78 -9.10 -15.50 16.37
CA SER A 78 -8.64 -16.22 15.19
C SER A 78 -7.87 -17.48 15.59
N LYS A 79 -8.18 -18.60 14.92
CA LYS A 79 -7.47 -19.88 15.08
C LYS A 79 -6.36 -20.08 14.04
N ILE A 80 -6.22 -19.16 13.09
CA ILE A 80 -5.19 -19.22 12.05
C ILE A 80 -3.88 -18.73 12.66
N ASN A 81 -2.82 -19.54 12.57
CA ASN A 81 -1.52 -19.27 13.19
C ASN A 81 -0.95 -17.88 12.88
N VAL A 82 -1.09 -17.43 11.62
CA VAL A 82 -0.62 -16.10 11.18
C VAL A 82 -1.33 -14.99 11.96
N TYR A 83 -2.66 -15.04 12.03
CA TYR A 83 -3.47 -14.04 12.72
C TYR A 83 -3.36 -14.11 14.25
N ALA A 84 -3.16 -15.31 14.80
CA ALA A 84 -2.87 -15.49 16.23
C ALA A 84 -1.55 -14.81 16.61
N ARG A 85 -0.49 -14.97 15.79
CA ARG A 85 0.78 -14.25 15.99
C ARG A 85 0.64 -12.74 15.85
N MET A 86 -0.15 -12.27 14.88
CA MET A 86 -0.49 -10.85 14.76
C MET A 86 -1.19 -10.32 16.01
N TRP A 87 -2.11 -11.11 16.57
CA TRP A 87 -2.77 -10.75 17.82
C TRP A 87 -1.79 -10.68 18.98
N GLU A 88 -0.88 -11.65 19.15
CA GLU A 88 0.15 -11.61 20.19
C GLU A 88 1.03 -10.36 20.07
N PHE A 89 1.45 -10.01 18.85
CA PHE A 89 2.19 -8.79 18.57
C PHE A 89 1.41 -7.54 19.01
N MET A 90 0.16 -7.41 18.59
CA MET A 90 -0.69 -6.26 18.95
C MET A 90 -1.04 -6.23 20.44
N ASN A 91 -1.25 -7.40 21.05
CA ASN A 91 -1.62 -7.54 22.45
C ASN A 91 -0.45 -7.17 23.38
N SER A 92 0.79 -7.49 22.99
CA SER A 92 2.00 -7.06 23.70
C SER A 92 2.27 -5.57 23.59
N ARG A 93 1.88 -4.94 22.46
CA ARG A 93 2.12 -3.52 22.16
C ARG A 93 0.82 -2.71 22.18
N LYS A 94 0.31 -2.38 23.36
CA LYS A 94 -0.99 -1.69 23.49
C LYS A 94 -1.06 -0.33 22.79
N HIS A 95 0.07 0.32 22.50
CA HIS A 95 0.12 1.60 21.80
C HIS A 95 -0.23 1.48 20.32
N VAL A 96 -0.22 0.28 19.71
CA VAL A 96 -0.56 0.14 18.27
C VAL A 96 -2.05 0.32 17.99
N PHE A 97 -2.90 0.20 19.00
CA PHE A 97 -4.34 0.40 18.85
C PHE A 97 -4.72 1.87 18.93
N VAL A 98 -5.58 2.30 18.00
CA VAL A 98 -6.11 3.68 17.89
C VAL A 98 -7.56 3.76 18.35
N SER A 99 -8.02 4.96 18.71
CA SER A 99 -9.36 5.18 19.26
C SER A 99 -10.39 5.59 18.19
N SER A 100 -9.93 6.15 17.06
CA SER A 100 -10.78 6.49 15.91
C SER A 100 -10.12 6.13 14.57
N TYR A 101 -10.92 6.08 13.50
CA TYR A 101 -10.41 5.87 12.15
C TYR A 101 -9.51 7.02 11.70
N GLU A 102 -9.86 8.27 12.05
CA GLU A 102 -9.11 9.47 11.71
C GLU A 102 -7.73 9.47 12.36
N GLU A 103 -7.64 9.02 13.62
CA GLU A 103 -6.37 8.83 14.32
C GLU A 103 -5.51 7.76 13.63
N GLY A 104 -6.10 6.62 13.27
CA GLY A 104 -5.42 5.55 12.53
C GLY A 104 -4.87 6.01 11.18
N ILE A 105 -5.70 6.71 10.41
CA ILE A 105 -5.31 7.26 9.10
C ILE A 105 -4.19 8.29 9.26
N ARG A 106 -4.33 9.23 10.20
CA ARG A 106 -3.30 10.23 10.47
C ARG A 106 -1.98 9.58 10.87
N ARG A 107 -2.02 8.58 11.76
CA ARG A 107 -0.83 7.87 12.21
C ARG A 107 -0.10 7.15 11.07
N VAL A 108 -0.83 6.49 10.17
CA VAL A 108 -0.19 5.88 8.98
C VAL A 108 0.51 6.94 8.14
N ARG A 109 -0.12 8.10 7.95
CA ARG A 109 0.45 9.23 7.20
C ARG A 109 1.73 9.78 7.83
N GLU A 110 1.71 9.96 9.14
CA GLU A 110 2.85 10.49 9.91
C GLU A 110 4.00 9.48 10.03
N SER A 111 3.70 8.18 10.01
CA SER A 111 4.68 7.11 10.25
C SER A 111 5.56 6.80 9.05
N LYS A 112 5.36 7.44 7.89
CA LYS A 112 6.18 7.29 6.68
C LYS A 112 6.46 5.81 6.29
N GLY A 113 5.42 4.97 6.37
CA GLY A 113 5.50 3.54 6.03
C GLY A 113 5.96 2.62 7.16
N LYS A 114 6.16 3.12 8.38
CA LYS A 114 6.51 2.32 9.58
C LYS A 114 5.31 1.88 10.42
N TYR A 115 4.10 2.24 10.01
CA TYR A 115 2.86 1.80 10.66
C TYR A 115 1.82 1.45 9.61
N ALA A 116 1.20 0.28 9.73
CA ALA A 116 0.08 -0.17 8.92
C ALA A 116 -1.19 -0.26 9.77
N PHE A 117 -2.26 0.39 9.30
CA PHE A 117 -3.53 0.37 10.01
C PHE A 117 -4.49 -0.64 9.36
N LEU A 118 -4.96 -1.59 10.17
CA LEU A 118 -5.83 -2.66 9.77
C LEU A 118 -7.30 -2.24 9.89
N MET A 119 -7.99 -2.12 8.76
CA MET A 119 -9.39 -1.66 8.72
C MET A 119 -10.27 -2.45 7.74
N GLU A 120 -11.57 -2.18 7.75
CA GLU A 120 -12.52 -2.79 6.82
C GLU A 120 -12.24 -2.34 5.38
N SER A 121 -12.35 -3.26 4.41
CA SER A 121 -11.95 -3.02 3.02
C SER A 121 -12.72 -1.85 2.39
N THR A 122 -14.00 -1.72 2.68
CA THR A 122 -14.87 -0.62 2.20
C THR A 122 -14.38 0.75 2.64
N LYS A 123 -13.91 0.88 3.89
CA LYS A 123 -13.34 2.12 4.42
C LYS A 123 -11.96 2.37 3.83
N ASN A 124 -11.14 1.33 3.67
CA ASN A 124 -9.83 1.43 3.02
C ASN A 124 -9.98 1.94 1.58
N ASP A 125 -10.84 1.30 0.78
CA ASP A 125 -11.13 1.67 -0.61
C ASP A 125 -11.70 3.10 -0.70
N TYR A 126 -12.55 3.51 0.25
CA TYR A 126 -13.05 4.89 0.31
C TYR A 126 -11.94 5.92 0.54
N ILE A 127 -11.02 5.66 1.48
CA ILE A 127 -9.96 6.61 1.84
C ILE A 127 -8.89 6.71 0.75
N ASN A 128 -8.63 5.61 0.03
CA ASN A 128 -7.73 5.60 -1.12
C ASN A 128 -8.16 6.54 -2.24
N GLU A 129 -9.46 6.78 -2.38
CA GLU A 129 -10.05 7.66 -3.41
C GLU A 129 -10.23 9.13 -2.94
N ARG A 130 -9.70 9.48 -1.76
CA ARG A 130 -9.79 10.83 -1.17
C ARG A 130 -8.43 11.52 -1.09
N GLN A 131 -8.44 12.85 -1.14
CA GLN A 131 -7.21 13.62 -1.00
C GLN A 131 -6.55 13.42 0.39
N PRO A 132 -5.22 13.46 0.47
CA PRO A 132 -4.25 13.74 -0.60
C PRO A 132 -3.78 12.50 -1.40
N CYS A 133 -4.59 11.43 -1.51
CA CYS A 133 -4.30 10.23 -2.32
C CYS A 133 -2.99 9.53 -1.93
N ASP A 134 -2.63 9.68 -0.67
CA ASP A 134 -1.37 9.23 -0.07
C ASP A 134 -1.53 7.87 0.59
N THR A 135 -2.59 7.14 0.28
CA THR A 135 -2.95 5.87 0.90
C THR A 135 -3.07 4.77 -0.17
N MET A 136 -2.74 3.53 0.18
CA MET A 136 -3.02 2.37 -0.67
C MET A 136 -3.44 1.15 0.13
N LYS A 137 -4.41 0.42 -0.40
CA LYS A 137 -4.70 -0.95 0.01
C LYS A 137 -3.60 -1.91 -0.46
N VAL A 138 -3.11 -2.72 0.46
CA VAL A 138 -2.12 -3.78 0.21
C VAL A 138 -2.76 -5.14 0.43
N GLY A 139 -2.40 -6.13 -0.38
CA GLY A 139 -2.84 -7.51 -0.18
C GLY A 139 -4.33 -7.76 -0.43
N ARG A 140 -4.78 -8.95 0.00
CA ARG A 140 -6.18 -9.39 -0.10
C ARG A 140 -6.91 -9.17 1.23
N ASN A 141 -8.23 -9.09 1.17
CA ASN A 141 -9.07 -9.04 2.37
C ASN A 141 -8.78 -10.27 3.26
N LEU A 142 -8.63 -10.05 4.56
CA LEU A 142 -8.29 -11.09 5.54
C LEU A 142 -9.50 -11.93 5.95
N ASP A 143 -10.70 -11.38 5.78
CA ASP A 143 -11.96 -12.04 6.01
C ASP A 143 -13.00 -11.65 4.94
N ALA A 144 -14.07 -12.43 4.88
CA ALA A 144 -15.23 -12.15 4.05
C ALA A 144 -16.39 -11.70 4.94
N LYS A 145 -16.42 -10.39 5.24
CA LYS A 145 -17.52 -9.75 5.98
C LYS A 145 -18.32 -8.83 5.06
N GLY A 146 -19.56 -8.57 5.45
CA GLY A 146 -20.45 -7.65 4.75
C GLY A 146 -21.35 -6.88 5.72
N TYR A 147 -21.81 -5.71 5.30
CA TYR A 147 -22.77 -4.92 6.05
C TYR A 147 -24.20 -5.43 5.83
N GLY A 148 -25.03 -5.30 6.85
CA GLY A 148 -26.45 -5.66 6.81
C GLY A 148 -27.29 -4.64 7.56
N VAL A 149 -28.58 -4.61 7.23
CA VAL A 149 -29.57 -3.79 7.94
C VAL A 149 -30.11 -4.60 9.11
N ALA A 150 -29.90 -4.12 10.33
CA ALA A 150 -30.34 -4.81 11.54
C ALA A 150 -31.75 -4.37 11.95
N THR A 151 -32.59 -5.34 12.34
CA THR A 151 -33.91 -5.10 12.95
C THR A 151 -33.97 -5.75 14.33
N PRO A 152 -34.82 -5.27 15.25
CA PRO A 152 -35.09 -5.97 16.50
C PRO A 152 -35.51 -7.42 16.25
N LEU A 153 -35.17 -8.30 17.19
CA LEU A 153 -35.53 -9.72 17.11
C LEU A 153 -37.06 -9.86 17.08
N GLY A 154 -37.59 -10.61 16.10
CA GLY A 154 -39.02 -10.80 15.91
C GLY A 154 -39.75 -9.64 15.20
N SER A 155 -39.03 -8.66 14.66
CA SER A 155 -39.67 -7.57 13.91
C SER A 155 -40.29 -8.03 12.58
N ASN A 156 -41.54 -7.64 12.33
CA ASN A 156 -42.24 -7.87 11.05
C ASN A 156 -41.57 -7.18 9.85
N LEU A 157 -40.67 -6.23 10.08
CA LEU A 157 -39.93 -5.52 9.03
C LEU A 157 -38.80 -6.37 8.43
N ARG A 158 -38.35 -7.42 9.13
CA ARG A 158 -37.18 -8.20 8.73
C ARG A 158 -37.34 -8.77 7.33
N ASP A 159 -38.47 -9.43 7.07
CA ASP A 159 -38.68 -10.14 5.80
C ASP A 159 -38.94 -9.15 4.65
N GLN A 160 -39.66 -8.07 4.91
CA GLN A 160 -39.88 -6.99 3.94
C GLN A 160 -38.57 -6.30 3.54
N LEU A 161 -37.71 -5.97 4.51
CA LEU A 161 -36.39 -5.39 4.25
C LEU A 161 -35.48 -6.35 3.51
N ASN A 162 -35.50 -7.64 3.85
CA ASN A 162 -34.68 -8.64 3.18
C ASN A 162 -35.05 -8.77 1.69
N LEU A 163 -36.35 -8.81 1.37
CA LEU A 163 -36.84 -8.82 -0.01
C LEU A 163 -36.50 -7.52 -0.75
N ALA A 164 -36.61 -6.37 -0.09
CA ALA A 164 -36.25 -5.09 -0.69
C ALA A 164 -34.75 -5.02 -1.03
N VAL A 165 -33.87 -5.46 -0.11
CA VAL A 165 -32.42 -5.52 -0.35
C VAL A 165 -32.09 -6.49 -1.48
N LEU A 166 -32.75 -7.65 -1.55
CA LEU A 166 -32.58 -8.59 -2.66
C LEU A 166 -32.97 -7.96 -3.99
N SER A 167 -34.12 -7.27 -4.05
CA SER A 167 -34.57 -6.58 -5.26
C SER A 167 -33.57 -5.51 -5.73
N LEU A 168 -33.02 -4.71 -4.81
CA LEU A 168 -31.99 -3.70 -5.12
C LEU A 168 -30.69 -4.34 -5.61
N LYS A 169 -30.34 -5.52 -5.09
CA LYS A 169 -29.15 -6.27 -5.53
C LYS A 169 -29.34 -6.82 -6.94
N GLU A 170 -30.47 -7.47 -7.22
CA GLU A 170 -30.78 -8.06 -8.54
C GLU A 170 -30.86 -7.00 -9.65
N LYS A 171 -31.40 -5.81 -9.34
CA LYS A 171 -31.43 -4.67 -10.27
C LYS A 171 -30.07 -4.00 -10.47
N GLY A 172 -29.06 -4.35 -9.68
CA GLY A 172 -27.74 -3.70 -9.70
C GLY A 172 -27.73 -2.29 -9.09
N ASP A 173 -28.79 -1.89 -8.39
CA ASP A 173 -28.88 -0.56 -7.77
C ASP A 173 -27.82 -0.36 -6.69
N LEU A 174 -27.52 -1.40 -5.92
CA LEU A 174 -26.48 -1.35 -4.88
C LEU A 174 -25.09 -1.12 -5.50
N ALA A 175 -24.75 -1.85 -6.58
CA ALA A 175 -23.47 -1.67 -7.27
C ALA A 175 -23.36 -0.28 -7.92
N ARG A 176 -24.47 0.24 -8.47
CA ARG A 176 -24.53 1.61 -8.99
C ARG A 176 -24.31 2.65 -7.89
N LEU A 177 -24.90 2.46 -6.71
CA LEU A 177 -24.71 3.36 -5.58
C LEU A 177 -23.27 3.29 -5.05
N GLU A 178 -22.70 2.09 -4.94
CA GLU A 178 -21.30 1.90 -4.55
C GLU A 178 -20.36 2.68 -5.48
N ASN A 179 -20.48 2.48 -6.79
CA ASN A 179 -19.68 3.21 -7.79
C ASN A 179 -19.86 4.72 -7.68
N LYS A 180 -21.10 5.17 -7.51
CA LYS A 180 -21.42 6.61 -7.38
C LYS A 180 -20.75 7.27 -6.18
N TRP A 181 -20.68 6.58 -5.04
CA TRP A 181 -20.21 7.17 -3.78
C TRP A 181 -18.72 6.93 -3.51
N TRP A 182 -18.13 5.87 -4.06
CA TRP A 182 -16.70 5.56 -3.94
C TRP A 182 -15.87 6.10 -5.10
N PHE A 183 -16.23 5.77 -6.35
CA PHE A 183 -15.34 5.95 -7.50
C PHE A 183 -15.70 7.15 -8.37
N ASP A 184 -16.98 7.37 -8.68
CA ASP A 184 -17.42 8.51 -9.52
C ASP A 184 -17.15 9.86 -8.84
N ARG A 185 -17.15 9.85 -7.50
CA ARG A 185 -16.85 11.01 -6.64
C ARG A 185 -15.44 10.93 -6.04
N SER A 186 -14.54 10.19 -6.69
CA SER A 186 -13.13 10.18 -6.32
C SER A 186 -12.52 11.57 -6.49
N GLU A 187 -11.75 11.97 -5.49
CA GLU A 187 -10.98 13.21 -5.52
C GLU A 187 -9.57 12.98 -6.09
N CYS A 188 -9.20 11.71 -6.24
CA CYS A 188 -7.92 11.21 -6.75
C CYS A 188 -7.95 10.96 -8.26
N ARG A 189 -8.30 11.99 -9.03
CA ARG A 189 -8.52 11.88 -10.49
C ARG A 189 -7.24 11.84 -11.34
N ASN A 190 -6.08 12.13 -10.75
CA ASN A 190 -4.81 12.13 -11.46
C ASN A 190 -4.02 10.86 -11.16
N GLY A 191 -3.67 10.12 -12.21
CA GLY A 191 -2.70 9.03 -12.16
C GLY A 191 -1.26 9.45 -11.79
N ASP A 192 -1.05 10.73 -11.46
CA ASP A 192 0.27 11.36 -11.29
C ASP A 192 0.80 11.47 -9.85
N THR A 193 0.08 10.93 -8.87
CA THR A 193 0.61 10.84 -7.49
C THR A 193 0.79 9.40 -7.03
N LYS A 194 1.44 8.58 -7.86
CA LYS A 194 1.98 7.27 -7.43
C LYS A 194 3.24 7.39 -6.55
N VAL A 195 3.74 8.60 -6.33
CA VAL A 195 5.07 8.86 -5.79
C VAL A 195 5.18 8.56 -4.28
N ARG A 196 4.09 8.60 -3.49
CA ARG A 196 4.12 8.32 -2.04
C ARG A 196 2.82 7.74 -1.48
N ARG A 197 2.46 6.52 -1.85
CA ARG A 197 1.31 5.85 -1.21
C ARG A 197 1.75 5.12 0.07
N LEU A 198 1.23 5.57 1.20
CA LEU A 198 1.37 4.99 2.53
C LEU A 198 0.41 3.81 2.67
N GLN A 199 0.87 2.76 3.35
CA GLN A 199 0.24 1.46 3.29
C GLN A 199 -0.86 1.30 4.33
N PHE A 200 -2.04 0.91 3.87
CA PHE A 200 -3.13 0.40 4.67
C PHE A 200 -3.39 -1.05 4.26
N LEU A 201 -3.56 -1.92 5.25
CA LEU A 201 -4.03 -3.29 5.02
C LEU A 201 -5.52 -3.33 5.40
#